data_AF-A0CWA9-F1
#
_entry.id   AF-A0CWA9-F1
#
_cell.length_a   1.000
_cell.length_b   1.000
_cell.length_c   1.000
_cell.angle_alpha   90.00
_cell.angle_beta   90.00
_cell.angle_gamma   90.00
#
_symmetry.space_group_name_H-M   'P 1'
#
loop_
_entity.id
_entity.type
_entity.pdbx_description
1 polymer ?
#
loop_
_entity_poly.entity_id
_entity_poly.type
_entity_poly.pdbx_seq_one_letter_code
_entity_poly.pdbx_strand_id
1 'polypeptide(L)'
;MDFHLDMISKQTLWEVQNQEEQIGKQINTEIDYTNFGVQSSRCSNSRISVIWSSSRKNDLLGLVNFDNYICRIHICWISTLDISTRMVDNFGIQRFLRSWCSIFRSRLLLKPRRFRFDPNTTLQFQRHSPIYIAFGSILVFAGWLFYNGGVVAQGANSKYTQGLVAVNTLVAGATGGFFAFIIRYFQYETTSLVALSRGIISALVAVSAATDDMKPWTAFIYGLLAAVFYSVLAKVIPKVHIDDPVEVVPVFLGNGFLGIFLSAFFDTKAGIIYGFGAKLLGMQLLGLLIIFVWVAFFVLITLLILKGFGVLRIDAETENVGIDKAHCLGEAIVFANQVDEAPLIPQTELVKLGNSQIGSGFRPGFR
;
A
#
# COMPACT_ATOMS: atom_id res chain seq x y z
N MET A 1 -65.32 23.19 -21.62
CA MET A 1 -64.05 23.81 -21.15
C MET A 1 -63.27 22.83 -20.28
N ASP A 2 -63.94 22.08 -19.40
CA ASP A 2 -63.29 21.17 -18.45
C ASP A 2 -62.54 19.98 -19.06
N PHE A 3 -63.02 19.39 -20.16
CA PHE A 3 -62.34 18.27 -20.82
C PHE A 3 -60.98 18.65 -21.43
N HIS A 4 -60.86 19.89 -21.91
CA HIS A 4 -59.62 20.37 -22.52
C HIS A 4 -58.57 20.70 -21.45
N LEU A 5 -59.00 21.15 -20.27
CA LEU A 5 -58.13 21.41 -19.12
C LEU A 5 -57.62 20.09 -18.49
N ASP A 6 -58.44 19.04 -18.43
CA ASP A 6 -58.03 17.72 -17.94
C ASP A 6 -56.99 17.05 -18.86
N MET A 7 -57.13 17.19 -20.18
CA MET A 7 -56.11 16.72 -21.13
C MET A 7 -54.78 17.46 -20.95
N ILE A 8 -54.80 18.79 -20.80
CA ILE A 8 -53.59 19.58 -20.59
C ILE A 8 -52.93 19.20 -19.27
N SER A 9 -53.71 18.99 -18.21
CA SER A 9 -53.21 18.52 -16.90
C SER A 9 -52.57 17.14 -16.96
N LYS A 10 -53.13 16.20 -17.72
CA LYS A 10 -52.56 14.85 -17.87
C LYS A 10 -51.29 14.87 -18.72
N GLN A 11 -51.23 15.74 -19.72
CA GLN A 11 -50.05 15.88 -20.56
C GLN A 11 -48.89 16.53 -19.82
N THR A 12 -49.14 17.55 -18.99
CA THR A 12 -48.10 18.15 -18.14
C THR A 12 -47.61 17.19 -17.06
N LEU A 13 -48.49 16.40 -16.44
CA LEU A 13 -48.07 15.37 -15.48
C LEU A 13 -47.22 14.27 -16.15
N TRP A 14 -47.57 13.86 -17.37
CA TRP A 14 -46.78 12.91 -18.14
C TRP A 14 -45.40 13.47 -18.51
N GLU A 15 -45.30 14.74 -18.92
CA GLU A 15 -44.03 15.40 -19.22
C GLU A 15 -43.12 15.51 -17.99
N VAL A 16 -43.70 15.84 -16.82
CA VAL A 16 -42.96 15.90 -15.54
C VAL A 16 -42.43 14.52 -15.14
N GLN A 17 -43.26 13.47 -15.21
CA GLN A 17 -42.81 12.10 -14.90
C GLN A 17 -41.70 11.61 -15.83
N ASN A 18 -41.82 11.94 -17.12
CA ASN A 18 -40.81 11.55 -18.11
C ASN A 18 -39.50 12.33 -17.89
N GLN A 19 -39.57 13.60 -17.50
CA GLN A 19 -38.39 14.37 -17.08
C GLN A 19 -37.75 13.80 -15.81
N GLU A 20 -38.53 13.43 -14.79
CA GLU A 20 -38.02 12.79 -13.58
C GLU A 20 -37.33 11.46 -13.88
N GLU A 21 -37.87 10.66 -14.80
CA GLU A 21 -37.25 9.40 -15.22
C GLU A 21 -35.95 9.62 -16.00
N GLN A 22 -35.88 10.63 -16.87
CA GLN A 22 -34.66 11.00 -17.59
C GLN A 22 -33.59 11.56 -16.67
N ILE A 23 -33.97 12.42 -15.72
CA ILE A 23 -33.09 12.93 -14.67
C ILE A 23 -32.59 11.77 -13.80
N GLY A 24 -33.46 10.82 -13.43
CA GLY A 24 -33.08 9.61 -12.70
C GLY A 24 -32.07 8.74 -13.47
N LYS A 25 -32.26 8.57 -14.78
CA LYS A 25 -31.30 7.85 -15.65
C LYS A 25 -29.97 8.58 -15.79
N GLN A 26 -29.98 9.90 -15.92
CA GLN A 26 -28.76 10.73 -15.94
C GLN A 26 -28.00 10.68 -14.62
N ILE A 27 -28.70 10.80 -13.49
CA ILE A 27 -28.09 10.71 -12.15
C ILE A 27 -27.48 9.32 -11.95
N ASN A 28 -28.19 8.25 -12.32
CA ASN A 28 -27.66 6.88 -12.20
C ASN A 28 -26.43 6.66 -13.07
N THR A 29 -26.43 7.16 -14.31
CA THR A 29 -25.25 7.05 -15.19
C THR A 29 -24.07 7.88 -14.66
N GLU A 30 -24.30 9.09 -14.17
CA GLU A 30 -23.25 9.93 -13.57
C GLU A 30 -22.66 9.29 -12.29
N ILE A 31 -23.49 8.66 -11.46
CA ILE A 31 -23.07 7.87 -10.29
C ILE A 31 -22.22 6.66 -10.73
N ASP A 32 -22.59 5.96 -11.81
CA ASP A 32 -21.83 4.82 -12.33
C ASP A 32 -20.45 5.23 -12.87
N TYR A 33 -20.36 6.34 -13.62
CA TYR A 33 -19.08 6.85 -14.13
C TYR A 33 -18.17 7.36 -13.01
N THR A 34 -18.72 8.08 -12.02
CA THR A 34 -17.95 8.53 -10.86
C THR A 34 -17.50 7.34 -10.01
N ASN A 35 -18.35 6.33 -9.81
CA ASN A 35 -17.98 5.10 -9.12
C ASN A 35 -16.87 4.34 -9.84
N PHE A 36 -16.95 4.23 -11.17
CA PHE A 36 -15.91 3.63 -11.99
C PHE A 36 -14.59 4.41 -11.91
N GLY A 37 -14.64 5.73 -11.99
CA GLY A 37 -13.47 6.62 -11.89
C GLY A 37 -12.76 6.49 -10.54
N VAL A 38 -13.51 6.51 -9.43
CA VAL A 38 -12.96 6.31 -8.09
C VAL A 38 -12.33 4.92 -7.99
N GLN A 39 -13.04 3.87 -8.39
CA GLN A 39 -12.55 2.49 -8.31
C GLN A 39 -11.31 2.24 -9.17
N SER A 40 -11.26 2.86 -10.35
CA SER A 40 -10.09 2.82 -11.24
C SER A 40 -8.84 3.41 -10.59
N SER A 41 -9.02 4.54 -9.88
CA SER A 41 -7.96 5.23 -9.17
C SER A 41 -7.45 4.40 -7.99
N ARG A 42 -8.36 3.70 -7.27
CA ARG A 42 -7.97 2.77 -6.20
C ARG A 42 -7.12 1.61 -6.73
N CYS A 43 -7.51 1.03 -7.86
CA CYS A 43 -6.74 -0.03 -8.49
C CYS A 43 -5.35 0.49 -8.90
N SER A 44 -5.26 1.68 -9.51
CA SER A 44 -3.96 2.28 -9.84
C SER A 44 -3.08 2.51 -8.61
N ASN A 45 -3.68 2.87 -7.47
CA ASN A 45 -3.00 2.98 -6.17
C ASN A 45 -2.64 1.63 -5.53
N SER A 46 -2.91 0.50 -6.17
CA SER A 46 -2.45 -0.84 -5.73
C SER A 46 -1.22 -1.34 -6.49
N ARG A 47 -0.71 -0.57 -7.48
CA ARG A 47 0.45 -0.95 -8.29
C ARG A 47 1.68 -1.25 -7.43
N ILE A 48 2.26 -2.42 -7.69
CA ILE A 48 3.31 -3.05 -6.89
C ILE A 48 4.70 -2.58 -7.34
N SER A 49 4.79 -1.75 -8.39
CA SER A 49 6.03 -1.33 -9.08
C SER A 49 7.19 -0.93 -8.16
N VAL A 50 6.92 -0.21 -7.08
CA VAL A 50 7.93 0.29 -6.14
C VAL A 50 8.59 -0.84 -5.32
N ILE A 51 7.89 -1.94 -5.04
CA ILE A 51 8.46 -3.12 -4.34
C ILE A 51 9.51 -3.81 -5.21
N TRP A 52 9.44 -3.60 -6.53
CA TRP A 52 10.28 -4.27 -7.51
C TRP A 52 11.43 -3.43 -8.04
N SER A 53 11.53 -2.15 -7.63
CA SER A 53 12.43 -1.18 -8.25
C SER A 53 13.91 -1.56 -8.22
N SER A 54 14.35 -2.37 -7.26
CA SER A 54 15.76 -2.75 -7.10
C SER A 54 16.21 -3.98 -7.88
N SER A 55 15.30 -4.74 -8.51
CA SER A 55 15.69 -5.98 -9.23
C SER A 55 14.75 -6.36 -10.39
N ARG A 56 14.09 -5.37 -11.01
CA ARG A 56 13.14 -5.58 -12.12
C ARG A 56 13.77 -5.38 -13.51
N LYS A 57 13.54 -6.32 -14.44
CA LYS A 57 13.78 -6.11 -15.88
C LYS A 57 12.75 -5.11 -16.44
N ASN A 58 13.20 -4.09 -17.18
CA ASN A 58 12.36 -2.97 -17.65
C ASN A 58 11.31 -3.34 -18.71
N ASP A 59 11.48 -4.47 -19.41
CA ASP A 59 10.73 -4.77 -20.64
C ASP A 59 9.25 -5.18 -20.44
N LEU A 60 8.74 -5.23 -19.20
CA LEU A 60 7.40 -5.74 -18.90
C LEU A 60 6.49 -4.75 -18.16
N LEU A 61 6.49 -3.50 -18.62
CA LEU A 61 5.49 -2.48 -18.26
C LEU A 61 4.03 -2.96 -18.47
N GLY A 62 3.79 -3.90 -19.39
CA GLY A 62 2.46 -4.47 -19.68
C GLY A 62 1.94 -5.45 -18.62
N LEU A 63 2.78 -6.30 -18.02
CA LEU A 63 2.34 -7.28 -17.01
C LEU A 63 1.98 -6.63 -15.66
N VAL A 64 2.46 -5.41 -15.40
CA VAL A 64 2.09 -4.64 -14.19
C VAL A 64 0.62 -4.19 -14.22
N ASN A 65 -0.02 -4.21 -15.39
CA ASN A 65 -1.48 -4.03 -15.49
C ASN A 65 -2.26 -5.27 -15.06
N PHE A 66 -1.61 -6.43 -14.89
CA PHE A 66 -2.25 -7.65 -14.37
C PHE A 66 -2.66 -7.49 -12.91
N ASP A 67 -1.85 -6.81 -12.08
CA ASP A 67 -2.18 -6.47 -10.69
C ASP A 67 -3.45 -5.60 -10.61
N ASN A 68 -3.59 -4.63 -11.54
CA ASN A 68 -4.79 -3.80 -11.66
C ASN A 68 -6.02 -4.63 -12.06
N TYR A 69 -5.83 -5.63 -12.91
CA TYR A 69 -6.90 -6.50 -13.40
C TYR A 69 -7.38 -7.47 -12.32
N ILE A 70 -6.45 -8.07 -11.57
CA ILE A 70 -6.69 -8.90 -10.38
C ILE A 70 -7.44 -8.11 -9.31
N CYS A 71 -6.96 -6.90 -8.96
CA CYS A 71 -7.66 -6.03 -8.01
C CYS A 71 -9.10 -5.71 -8.47
N ARG A 72 -9.31 -5.40 -9.75
CA ARG A 72 -10.65 -5.11 -10.30
C ARG A 72 -11.58 -6.31 -10.25
N ILE A 73 -11.12 -7.48 -10.70
CA ILE A 73 -11.91 -8.72 -10.70
C ILE A 73 -12.27 -9.13 -9.28
N HIS A 74 -11.32 -9.05 -8.34
CA HIS A 74 -11.56 -9.52 -6.97
C HIS A 74 -12.38 -8.56 -6.11
N ILE A 75 -12.27 -7.24 -6.30
CA ILE A 75 -13.17 -6.31 -5.61
C ILE A 75 -14.60 -6.52 -6.11
N CYS A 76 -14.79 -6.75 -7.42
CA CYS A 76 -16.10 -7.06 -8.00
C CYS A 76 -16.68 -8.40 -7.49
N TRP A 77 -15.83 -9.43 -7.32
CA TRP A 77 -16.24 -10.74 -6.82
C TRP A 77 -16.56 -10.75 -5.31
N ILE A 78 -15.81 -9.99 -4.51
CA ILE A 78 -16.07 -9.85 -3.07
C ILE A 78 -17.31 -9.01 -2.80
N SER A 79 -17.62 -8.00 -3.62
CA SER A 79 -18.90 -7.29 -3.53
C SER A 79 -20.12 -8.17 -3.84
N THR A 80 -19.93 -9.33 -4.50
CA THR A 80 -20.98 -10.32 -4.74
C THR A 80 -21.15 -11.31 -3.58
N LEU A 81 -20.16 -11.41 -2.68
CA LEU A 81 -20.27 -12.21 -1.46
C LEU A 81 -21.02 -11.39 -0.40
N ASP A 82 -22.13 -11.91 0.10
CA ASP A 82 -23.00 -11.32 1.14
C ASP A 82 -22.28 -11.06 2.50
N ILE A 83 -21.00 -11.42 2.58
CA ILE A 83 -20.09 -11.10 3.69
C ILE A 83 -19.74 -9.59 3.72
N SER A 84 -19.89 -8.90 2.59
CA SER A 84 -19.66 -7.44 2.44
C SER A 84 -20.54 -6.58 3.37
N THR A 85 -21.74 -7.03 3.71
CA THR A 85 -22.70 -6.22 4.48
C THR A 85 -22.35 -6.02 5.96
N ARG A 86 -21.36 -6.77 6.49
CA ARG A 86 -20.97 -6.72 7.92
C ARG A 86 -19.48 -6.57 8.20
N MET A 87 -18.62 -6.67 7.18
CA MET A 87 -17.23 -6.29 7.34
C MET A 87 -17.11 -4.76 7.19
N VAL A 88 -16.50 -4.11 8.18
CA VAL A 88 -16.28 -2.65 8.16
C VAL A 88 -15.11 -2.27 7.23
N ASP A 89 -14.53 -3.23 6.50
CA ASP A 89 -13.35 -3.00 5.68
C ASP A 89 -13.69 -2.88 4.18
N ASN A 90 -13.91 -1.65 3.73
CA ASN A 90 -13.99 -1.30 2.31
C ASN A 90 -12.61 -1.32 1.59
N PHE A 91 -11.51 -1.68 2.27
CA PHE A 91 -10.14 -1.29 1.91
C PHE A 91 -9.03 -2.35 2.01
N GLY A 92 -9.31 -3.53 2.56
CA GLY A 92 -8.29 -4.52 2.96
C GLY A 92 -7.43 -5.07 1.82
N ILE A 93 -8.04 -5.41 0.67
CA ILE A 93 -7.39 -6.19 -0.40
C ILE A 93 -6.11 -5.52 -0.91
N GLN A 94 -6.14 -4.20 -1.15
CA GLN A 94 -5.02 -3.47 -1.75
C GLN A 94 -3.81 -3.39 -0.81
N ARG A 95 -4.08 -3.33 0.50
CA ARG A 95 -3.05 -3.26 1.54
C ARG A 95 -2.31 -4.59 1.65
N PHE A 96 -3.08 -5.68 1.68
CA PHE A 96 -2.54 -7.03 1.75
C PHE A 96 -1.81 -7.44 0.48
N LEU A 97 -2.28 -7.02 -0.70
CA LEU A 97 -1.66 -7.35 -1.99
C LEU A 97 -0.19 -6.92 -2.04
N ARG A 98 0.07 -5.65 -1.71
CA ARG A 98 1.42 -5.06 -1.74
C ARG A 98 2.36 -5.78 -0.75
N SER A 99 1.88 -6.07 0.46
CA SER A 99 2.69 -6.72 1.48
C SER A 99 2.97 -8.19 1.17
N TRP A 100 1.99 -8.94 0.67
CA TRP A 100 2.21 -10.34 0.25
C TRP A 100 3.22 -10.45 -0.88
N CYS A 101 3.18 -9.53 -1.84
CA CYS A 101 4.20 -9.47 -2.89
C CYS A 101 5.61 -9.26 -2.31
N SER A 102 5.75 -8.36 -1.33
CA SER A 102 7.02 -8.12 -0.64
C SER A 102 7.53 -9.38 0.09
N ILE A 103 6.65 -10.07 0.81
CA ILE A 103 6.98 -11.29 1.56
C ILE A 103 7.39 -12.44 0.63
N PHE A 104 6.57 -12.75 -0.38
CA PHE A 104 6.86 -13.87 -1.27
C PHE A 104 8.07 -13.63 -2.16
N ARG A 105 8.27 -12.38 -2.61
CA ARG A 105 9.50 -11.98 -3.29
C ARG A 105 10.70 -12.24 -2.39
N SER A 106 10.75 -11.58 -1.23
CA SER A 106 11.95 -11.53 -0.39
C SER A 106 12.31 -12.88 0.22
N ARG A 107 11.33 -13.67 0.67
CA ARG A 107 11.59 -14.90 1.45
C ARG A 107 11.49 -16.19 0.64
N LEU A 108 10.48 -16.34 -0.22
CA LEU A 108 10.18 -17.63 -0.86
C LEU A 108 10.78 -17.76 -2.27
N LEU A 109 10.67 -16.72 -3.10
CA LEU A 109 10.89 -16.88 -4.54
C LEU A 109 12.24 -16.35 -5.00
N LEU A 110 12.60 -15.13 -4.60
CA LEU A 110 13.72 -14.39 -5.17
C LEU A 110 14.93 -14.29 -4.27
N LYS A 111 14.81 -14.64 -2.98
CA LYS A 111 15.79 -14.36 -1.92
C LYS A 111 15.99 -12.84 -1.71
N PRO A 112 16.54 -12.42 -0.56
CA PRO A 112 16.88 -11.02 -0.28
C PRO A 112 17.79 -10.38 -1.34
N ARG A 113 17.90 -9.05 -1.35
CA ARG A 113 18.99 -8.38 -2.08
C ARG A 113 20.33 -8.91 -1.61
N ARG A 114 21.27 -9.01 -2.54
CA ARG A 114 22.62 -9.53 -2.26
C ARG A 114 23.26 -8.70 -1.14
N PHE A 115 24.01 -9.35 -0.26
CA PHE A 115 24.73 -8.71 0.85
C PHE A 115 23.87 -8.00 1.91
N ARG A 116 22.52 -8.08 1.86
CA ARG A 116 21.66 -7.42 2.85
C ARG A 116 21.73 -8.02 4.26
N PHE A 117 21.84 -9.34 4.35
CA PHE A 117 21.86 -10.08 5.61
C PHE A 117 23.13 -10.91 5.76
N ASP A 118 24.16 -10.62 4.98
CA ASP A 118 25.42 -11.36 5.04
C ASP A 118 26.23 -10.87 6.25
N PRO A 119 26.58 -11.76 7.21
CA PRO A 119 27.32 -11.38 8.41
C PRO A 119 28.73 -10.86 8.10
N ASN A 120 29.27 -11.14 6.91
CA ASN A 120 30.62 -10.74 6.52
C ASN A 120 30.67 -9.36 5.84
N THR A 121 29.52 -8.74 5.57
CA THR A 121 29.45 -7.43 4.90
C THR A 121 28.84 -6.37 5.79
N THR A 122 29.51 -5.22 5.93
CA THR A 122 29.02 -4.04 6.67
C THR A 122 28.17 -3.09 5.81
N LEU A 123 27.73 -3.54 4.62
CA LEU A 123 27.01 -2.73 3.66
C LEU A 123 25.64 -2.30 4.20
N GLN A 124 25.54 -1.03 4.59
CA GLN A 124 24.26 -0.42 4.95
C GLN A 124 23.56 0.11 3.70
N PHE A 125 22.44 -0.52 3.34
CA PHE A 125 21.55 0.02 2.31
C PHE A 125 20.90 1.30 2.82
N GLN A 126 21.49 2.44 2.45
CA GLN A 126 20.95 3.76 2.77
C GLN A 126 19.77 4.08 1.86
N ARG A 127 18.86 4.92 2.37
CA ARG A 127 17.75 5.46 1.60
C ARG A 127 18.30 6.59 0.74
N HIS A 128 18.02 6.56 -0.57
CA HIS A 128 18.59 7.51 -1.51
C HIS A 128 18.33 8.97 -1.13
N SER A 129 17.12 9.32 -0.67
CA SER A 129 16.84 10.67 -0.20
C SER A 129 15.72 10.72 0.84
N PRO A 130 15.94 11.31 2.02
CA PRO A 130 14.87 11.54 3.00
C PRO A 130 13.90 12.64 2.58
N ILE A 131 14.32 13.60 1.75
CA ILE A 131 13.49 14.74 1.31
C ILE A 131 12.37 14.26 0.37
N TYR A 132 12.70 13.41 -0.61
CA TYR A 132 11.68 12.84 -1.50
C TYR A 132 10.71 11.91 -0.77
N ILE A 133 11.15 11.23 0.30
CA ILE A 133 10.26 10.44 1.14
C ILE A 133 9.24 11.36 1.84
N ALA A 134 9.69 12.49 2.39
CA ALA A 134 8.79 13.45 3.03
C ALA A 134 7.83 14.08 2.02
N PHE A 135 8.34 14.54 0.88
CA PHE A 135 7.51 15.12 -0.19
C PHE A 135 6.46 14.12 -0.68
N GLY A 136 6.87 12.87 -0.95
CA GLY A 136 5.94 11.79 -1.30
C GLY A 136 4.92 11.52 -0.21
N SER A 137 5.30 11.58 1.07
CA SER A 137 4.37 11.39 2.19
C SER A 137 3.31 12.48 2.29
N ILE A 138 3.65 13.74 1.98
CA ILE A 138 2.69 14.86 1.95
C ILE A 138 1.68 14.66 0.82
N LEU A 139 2.15 14.27 -0.37
CA LEU A 139 1.26 13.97 -1.50
C LEU A 139 0.34 12.78 -1.19
N VAL A 140 0.88 11.72 -0.58
CA VAL A 140 0.12 10.55 -0.14
C VAL A 140 -0.89 10.94 0.92
N PHE A 141 -0.53 11.81 1.88
CA PHE A 141 -1.44 12.29 2.92
C PHE A 141 -2.61 13.09 2.34
N ALA A 142 -2.31 14.04 1.45
CA ALA A 142 -3.34 14.81 0.75
C ALA A 142 -4.24 13.89 -0.10
N GLY A 143 -3.64 12.95 -0.85
CA GLY A 143 -4.36 11.96 -1.63
C GLY A 143 -5.25 11.05 -0.77
N TRP A 144 -4.82 10.71 0.45
CA TRP A 144 -5.56 9.83 1.36
C TRP A 144 -6.86 10.46 1.86
N LEU A 145 -6.92 11.80 1.98
CA LEU A 145 -8.13 12.53 2.33
C LEU A 145 -9.22 12.33 1.26
N PHE A 146 -8.83 12.50 0.00
CA PHE A 146 -9.74 12.26 -1.13
C PHE A 146 -10.07 10.78 -1.28
N TYR A 147 -9.11 9.90 -0.98
CA TYR A 147 -9.32 8.45 -1.00
C TYR A 147 -10.40 8.05 0.00
N ASN A 148 -10.27 8.42 1.28
CA ASN A 148 -11.23 8.06 2.33
C ASN A 148 -12.59 8.74 2.10
N GLY A 149 -12.59 10.04 1.75
CA GLY A 149 -13.83 10.78 1.48
C GLY A 149 -14.59 10.26 0.25
N GLY A 150 -13.86 9.91 -0.82
CA GLY A 150 -14.44 9.40 -2.06
C GLY A 150 -15.12 8.05 -1.91
N VAL A 151 -14.72 7.21 -0.94
CA VAL A 151 -15.37 5.92 -0.68
C VAL A 151 -16.70 6.10 0.03
N VAL A 152 -16.72 6.98 1.02
CA VAL A 152 -17.93 7.28 1.80
C VAL A 152 -18.97 7.99 0.94
N ALA A 153 -18.54 8.74 -0.08
CA ALA A 153 -19.42 9.35 -1.09
C ALA A 153 -20.15 8.32 -1.97
N GLN A 154 -19.59 7.14 -2.23
CA GLN A 154 -20.27 6.09 -3.02
C GLN A 154 -21.44 5.44 -2.29
N GLY A 155 -21.46 5.50 -0.95
CA GLY A 155 -22.47 4.89 -0.10
C GLY A 155 -23.68 5.78 0.22
N ALA A 156 -23.85 6.93 -0.45
CA ALA A 156 -24.92 7.92 -0.19
C ALA A 156 -24.97 8.43 1.27
N ASN A 157 -23.84 8.97 1.77
CA ASN A 157 -23.74 9.52 3.12
C ASN A 157 -23.91 11.04 3.18
N SER A 158 -24.45 11.53 4.31
CA SER A 158 -24.61 12.97 4.62
C SER A 158 -23.29 13.74 4.50
N LYS A 159 -23.38 15.04 4.12
CA LYS A 159 -22.24 15.99 4.12
C LYS A 159 -21.49 15.98 5.47
N TYR A 160 -22.22 15.73 6.56
CA TYR A 160 -21.64 15.59 7.89
C TYR A 160 -20.64 14.42 7.97
N THR A 161 -21.01 13.24 7.46
CA THR A 161 -20.16 12.04 7.49
C THR A 161 -18.91 12.24 6.64
N GLN A 162 -19.01 12.92 5.50
CA GLN A 162 -17.85 13.26 4.66
C GLN A 162 -16.87 14.18 5.40
N GLY A 163 -17.38 15.20 6.11
CA GLY A 163 -16.56 16.07 6.95
C GLY A 163 -15.89 15.31 8.11
N LEU A 164 -16.64 14.42 8.77
CA LEU A 164 -16.14 13.59 9.86
C LEU A 164 -14.99 12.66 9.41
N VAL A 165 -15.12 12.04 8.24
CA VAL A 165 -14.07 11.21 7.64
C VAL A 165 -12.79 12.00 7.37
N ALA A 166 -12.92 13.23 6.85
CA ALA A 166 -11.77 14.10 6.63
C ALA A 166 -11.07 14.46 7.95
N VAL A 167 -11.83 14.83 8.99
CA VAL A 167 -11.29 15.14 10.32
C VAL A 167 -10.59 13.92 10.93
N ASN A 168 -11.24 12.75 10.91
CA ASN A 168 -10.66 11.51 11.44
C ASN A 168 -9.34 11.16 10.73
N THR A 169 -9.30 11.33 9.41
CA THR A 169 -8.09 11.05 8.62
C THR A 169 -6.94 12.00 8.95
N LEU A 170 -7.24 13.30 9.08
CA LEU A 170 -6.25 14.32 9.46
C LEU A 170 -5.69 14.08 10.87
N VAL A 171 -6.57 13.85 11.84
CA VAL A 171 -6.17 13.62 13.24
C VAL A 171 -5.34 12.34 13.36
N ALA A 172 -5.75 11.25 12.73
CA ALA A 172 -4.99 10.00 12.77
C ALA A 172 -3.61 10.14 12.12
N GLY A 173 -3.52 10.74 10.93
CA GLY A 173 -2.22 10.90 10.27
C GLY A 173 -1.28 11.86 11.00
N ALA A 174 -1.80 12.97 11.56
CA ALA A 174 -1.00 13.89 12.36
C ALA A 174 -0.44 13.23 13.64
N THR A 175 -1.30 12.50 14.36
CA THR A 175 -0.92 11.79 15.59
C THR A 175 0.05 10.65 15.30
N GLY A 176 -0.17 9.89 14.23
CA GLY A 176 0.75 8.84 13.80
C GLY A 176 2.15 9.34 13.46
N GLY A 177 2.24 10.46 12.74
CA GLY A 177 3.53 11.10 12.44
C GLY A 177 4.24 11.58 13.71
N PHE A 178 3.50 12.27 14.58
CA PHE A 178 4.01 12.81 15.83
C PHE A 178 4.52 11.72 16.78
N PHE A 179 3.74 10.67 17.02
CA PHE A 179 4.16 9.58 17.90
C PHE A 179 5.29 8.75 17.29
N ALA A 180 5.32 8.52 15.98
CA ALA A 180 6.45 7.83 15.35
C ALA A 180 7.75 8.64 15.47
N PHE A 181 7.65 9.96 15.36
CA PHE A 181 8.77 10.87 15.59
C PHE A 181 9.27 10.78 17.04
N ILE A 182 8.37 10.85 18.03
CA ILE A 182 8.71 10.73 19.45
C ILE A 182 9.35 9.39 19.78
N ILE A 183 8.73 8.29 19.33
CA ILE A 183 9.24 6.93 19.58
C ILE A 183 10.64 6.79 19.00
N ARG A 184 10.88 7.33 17.80
CA ARG A 184 12.20 7.30 17.19
C ARG A 184 13.22 8.12 17.97
N TYR A 185 12.82 9.32 18.42
CA TYR A 185 13.66 10.19 19.23
C TYR A 185 14.11 9.50 20.52
N PHE A 186 13.20 8.86 21.26
CA PHE A 186 13.59 8.13 22.47
C PHE A 186 14.42 6.87 22.23
N GLN A 187 14.31 6.24 21.05
CA GLN A 187 15.05 5.01 20.75
C GLN A 187 16.49 5.24 20.28
N TYR A 188 16.75 6.36 19.62
CA TYR A 188 18.03 6.62 18.94
C TYR A 188 18.59 8.01 19.22
N GLU A 189 17.94 8.80 20.07
CA GLU A 189 18.30 10.19 20.41
C GLU A 189 18.47 11.11 19.19
N THR A 190 17.88 10.71 18.06
CA THR A 190 18.02 11.37 16.76
C THR A 190 16.65 11.61 16.14
N THR A 191 16.48 12.79 15.57
CA THR A 191 15.27 13.14 14.83
C THR A 191 15.35 12.55 13.43
N SER A 192 14.31 11.83 13.01
CA SER A 192 14.27 11.22 11.67
C SER A 192 13.01 11.62 10.93
N LEU A 193 13.20 12.41 9.88
CA LEU A 193 12.13 12.80 8.95
C LEU A 193 11.44 11.57 8.33
N VAL A 194 12.19 10.49 8.12
CA VAL A 194 11.62 9.26 7.56
C VAL A 194 10.72 8.55 8.57
N ALA A 195 11.08 8.52 9.85
CA ALA A 195 10.22 7.92 10.87
C ALA A 195 8.88 8.66 10.96
N LEU A 196 8.93 10.00 10.93
CA LEU A 196 7.73 10.84 10.87
C LEU A 196 6.88 10.52 9.63
N SER A 197 7.50 10.54 8.45
CA SER A 197 6.81 10.27 7.16
C SER A 197 6.13 8.90 7.13
N ARG A 198 6.79 7.88 7.69
CA ARG A 198 6.27 6.50 7.74
C ARG A 198 5.19 6.33 8.81
N GLY A 199 5.30 7.05 9.93
CA GLY A 199 4.27 7.13 10.96
C GLY A 199 2.96 7.71 10.43
N ILE A 200 3.05 8.80 9.65
CA ILE A 200 1.89 9.40 8.97
C ILE A 200 1.18 8.35 8.11
N ILE A 201 1.91 7.70 7.19
CA ILE A 201 1.32 6.71 6.27
C ILE A 201 0.74 5.50 7.04
N SER A 202 1.44 5.03 8.07
CA SER A 202 0.99 3.91 8.91
C SER A 202 -0.35 4.19 9.58
N ALA A 203 -0.52 5.39 10.12
CA ALA A 203 -1.78 5.79 10.75
C ALA A 203 -2.90 6.02 9.74
N LEU A 204 -2.60 6.58 8.56
CA LEU A 204 -3.56 6.69 7.46
C LEU A 204 -4.08 5.31 7.03
N VAL A 205 -3.21 4.31 6.97
CA VAL A 205 -3.62 2.91 6.71
C VAL A 205 -4.53 2.42 7.83
N ALA A 206 -4.12 2.50 9.10
CA ALA A 206 -4.92 2.01 10.21
C ALA A 206 -6.32 2.63 10.26
N VAL A 207 -6.43 3.95 10.13
CA VAL A 207 -7.71 4.66 10.29
C VAL A 207 -8.72 4.33 9.20
N SER A 208 -8.29 4.03 7.96
CA SER A 208 -9.25 3.80 6.88
C SER A 208 -10.11 2.55 7.04
N ALA A 209 -9.83 1.69 8.02
CA ALA A 209 -10.71 0.57 8.35
C ALA A 209 -12.03 0.98 9.03
N ALA A 210 -12.20 2.24 9.49
CA ALA A 210 -13.39 2.69 10.22
C ALA A 210 -13.63 4.21 10.19
N THR A 211 -13.20 4.91 9.12
CA THR A 211 -13.22 6.39 9.08
C THR A 211 -14.59 7.03 9.23
N ASP A 212 -15.64 6.34 8.80
CA ASP A 212 -17.04 6.78 8.78
C ASP A 212 -17.76 6.52 10.10
N ASP A 213 -17.46 5.41 10.76
CA ASP A 213 -18.17 4.94 11.95
C ASP A 213 -17.35 5.10 13.26
N MET A 214 -16.51 6.14 13.34
CA MET A 214 -15.69 6.43 14.52
C MET A 214 -15.77 7.90 14.99
N LYS A 215 -15.49 8.14 16.27
CA LYS A 215 -15.42 9.51 16.83
C LYS A 215 -14.02 10.12 16.64
N PRO A 216 -13.86 11.45 16.55
CA PRO A 216 -12.54 12.06 16.36
C PRO A 216 -11.48 11.72 17.42
N TRP A 217 -11.87 11.49 18.67
CA TRP A 217 -10.93 11.09 19.71
C TRP A 217 -10.41 9.65 19.54
N THR A 218 -11.18 8.75 18.90
CA THR A 218 -10.69 7.40 18.59
C THR A 218 -9.66 7.46 17.46
N ALA A 219 -9.79 8.40 16.53
CA ALA A 219 -8.80 8.61 15.46
C ALA A 219 -7.40 8.93 16.02
N PHE A 220 -7.32 9.67 17.14
CA PHE A 220 -6.06 9.91 17.87
C PHE A 220 -5.44 8.61 18.38
N ILE A 221 -6.25 7.70 18.94
CA ILE A 221 -5.79 6.41 19.46
C ILE A 221 -5.27 5.53 18.32
N TYR A 222 -5.94 5.54 17.16
CA TYR A 222 -5.48 4.83 15.97
C TYR A 222 -4.09 5.31 15.54
N GLY A 223 -3.86 6.62 15.49
CA GLY A 223 -2.55 7.16 15.13
C GLY A 223 -1.45 6.78 16.12
N LEU A 224 -1.72 6.90 17.43
CA LEU A 224 -0.79 6.46 18.48
C LEU A 224 -0.41 4.98 18.35
N LEU A 225 -1.42 4.11 18.28
CA LEU A 225 -1.18 2.66 18.22
C LEU A 225 -0.50 2.25 16.91
N ALA A 226 -0.87 2.87 15.78
CA ALA A 226 -0.21 2.62 14.50
C ALA A 226 1.27 3.02 14.52
N ALA A 227 1.63 4.12 15.17
CA ALA A 227 3.02 4.54 15.32
C ALA A 227 3.85 3.53 16.15
N VAL A 228 3.28 3.04 17.26
CA VAL A 228 3.90 2.01 18.09
C VAL A 228 4.06 0.72 17.31
N PHE A 229 3.00 0.25 16.65
CA PHE A 229 2.98 -1.00 15.92
C PHE A 229 3.94 -1.00 14.73
N TYR A 230 3.96 0.10 13.96
CA TYR A 230 4.95 0.32 12.90
C TYR A 230 6.39 0.26 13.46
N SER A 231 6.66 0.96 14.57
CA SER A 231 8.01 1.01 15.15
C SER A 231 8.51 -0.36 15.62
N VAL A 232 7.62 -1.20 16.14
CA VAL A 232 7.93 -2.57 16.54
C VAL A 232 8.16 -3.44 15.30
N LEU A 233 7.23 -3.43 14.34
CA LEU A 233 7.33 -4.27 13.14
C LEU A 233 8.53 -3.90 12.26
N ALA A 234 8.87 -2.63 12.14
CA ALA A 234 10.06 -2.17 11.41
C ALA A 234 11.36 -2.77 11.98
N LYS A 235 11.41 -3.10 13.28
CA LYS A 235 12.54 -3.79 13.92
C LYS A 235 12.45 -5.31 13.81
N VAL A 236 11.25 -5.88 13.80
CA VAL A 236 11.04 -7.33 13.78
C VAL A 236 11.21 -7.91 12.38
N ILE A 237 10.69 -7.25 11.34
CA ILE A 237 10.71 -7.76 9.96
C ILE A 237 12.13 -8.07 9.45
N PRO A 238 13.15 -7.20 9.65
CA PRO A 238 14.53 -7.53 9.27
C PRO A 238 15.10 -8.75 10.03
N LYS A 239 14.68 -9.00 11.28
CA LYS A 239 15.14 -10.18 12.05
C LYS A 239 14.62 -11.50 11.48
N VAL A 240 13.49 -11.46 10.77
CA VAL A 240 12.91 -12.61 10.06
C VAL A 240 13.52 -12.80 8.66
N HIS A 241 14.57 -12.03 8.33
CA HIS A 241 15.26 -12.07 7.03
C HIS A 241 14.33 -11.74 5.84
N ILE A 242 13.35 -10.87 6.08
CA ILE A 242 12.47 -10.30 5.05
C ILE A 242 13.09 -8.97 4.62
N ASP A 243 13.59 -8.92 3.39
CA ASP A 243 14.15 -7.70 2.80
C ASP A 243 13.05 -6.87 2.12
N ASP A 244 12.53 -5.91 2.86
CA ASP A 244 11.56 -4.93 2.37
C ASP A 244 12.19 -3.53 2.30
N PRO A 245 12.60 -3.05 1.10
CA PRO A 245 13.27 -1.75 0.96
C PRO A 245 12.37 -0.55 1.30
N VAL A 246 11.05 -0.70 1.14
CA VAL A 246 10.07 0.38 1.25
C VAL A 246 9.27 0.28 2.54
N GLU A 247 9.47 -0.79 3.31
CA GLU A 247 8.75 -1.10 4.55
C GLU A 247 7.24 -1.24 4.32
N VAL A 248 6.85 -1.86 3.21
CA VAL A 248 5.44 -2.11 2.87
C VAL A 248 4.79 -3.08 3.84
N VAL A 249 5.50 -4.11 4.30
CA VAL A 249 4.96 -5.09 5.26
C VAL A 249 4.56 -4.45 6.59
N PRO A 250 5.45 -3.73 7.31
CA PRO A 250 5.07 -3.10 8.58
C PRO A 250 4.01 -2.00 8.39
N VAL A 251 4.09 -1.21 7.30
CA VAL A 251 3.17 -0.09 7.06
C VAL A 251 1.77 -0.59 6.64
N PHE A 252 1.67 -1.48 5.66
CA PHE A 252 0.38 -1.87 5.07
C PHE A 252 -0.22 -3.13 5.71
N LEU A 253 0.51 -4.24 5.79
CA LEU A 253 -0.01 -5.48 6.39
C LEU A 253 -0.15 -5.32 7.91
N GLY A 254 0.88 -4.80 8.57
CA GLY A 254 0.87 -4.55 10.01
C GLY A 254 -0.25 -3.61 10.43
N ASN A 255 -0.20 -2.35 9.99
CA ASN A 255 -1.22 -1.38 10.39
C ASN A 255 -2.59 -1.63 9.73
N GLY A 256 -2.65 -2.35 8.62
CA GLY A 256 -3.92 -2.83 8.05
C GLY A 256 -4.61 -3.83 9.00
N PHE A 257 -3.86 -4.80 9.52
CA PHE A 257 -4.34 -5.70 10.58
C PHE A 257 -4.78 -4.92 11.81
N LEU A 258 -3.95 -3.99 12.28
CA LEU A 258 -4.26 -3.18 13.46
C LEU A 258 -5.54 -2.37 13.27
N GLY A 259 -5.74 -1.76 12.09
CA GLY A 259 -6.95 -0.99 11.78
C GLY A 259 -8.22 -1.83 11.87
N ILE A 260 -8.23 -3.01 11.25
CA ILE A 260 -9.37 -3.95 11.28
C ILE A 260 -9.59 -4.49 12.70
N PHE A 261 -8.51 -4.72 13.43
CA PHE A 261 -8.61 -5.14 14.83
C PHE A 261 -9.25 -4.04 15.69
N LEU A 262 -8.80 -2.79 15.55
CA LEU A 262 -9.33 -1.66 16.31
C LEU A 262 -10.75 -1.27 15.89
N SER A 263 -11.16 -1.52 14.64
CA SER A 263 -12.53 -1.21 14.18
C SER A 263 -13.55 -2.02 14.96
N ALA A 264 -13.25 -3.28 15.26
CA ALA A 264 -14.10 -4.13 16.09
C ALA A 264 -14.35 -3.57 17.52
N PHE A 265 -13.46 -2.73 18.04
CA PHE A 265 -13.60 -2.12 19.37
C PHE A 265 -14.28 -0.76 19.33
N PHE A 266 -13.85 0.10 18.39
CA PHE A 266 -14.18 1.52 18.36
C PHE A 266 -15.29 1.92 17.37
N ASP A 267 -15.87 0.96 16.66
CA ASP A 267 -17.06 1.18 15.83
C ASP A 267 -18.24 1.66 16.68
N THR A 268 -18.79 2.82 16.34
CA THR A 268 -19.89 3.46 17.09
C THR A 268 -21.23 2.74 17.00
N LYS A 269 -21.44 1.91 15.97
CA LYS A 269 -22.70 1.18 15.72
C LYS A 269 -22.65 -0.26 16.21
N ALA A 270 -21.47 -0.87 16.25
CA ALA A 270 -21.33 -2.31 16.55
C ALA A 270 -20.08 -2.67 17.37
N GLY A 271 -19.34 -1.69 17.89
CA GLY A 271 -18.10 -1.91 18.63
C GLY A 271 -18.29 -2.49 20.03
N ILE A 272 -17.30 -3.25 20.48
CA ILE A 272 -17.28 -3.88 21.82
C ILE A 272 -17.39 -2.81 22.93
N ILE A 273 -16.68 -1.68 22.79
CA ILE A 273 -16.63 -0.63 23.82
C ILE A 273 -18.00 0.02 24.04
N TYR A 274 -18.86 -0.02 23.02
CA TYR A 274 -20.21 0.54 23.08
C TYR A 274 -21.28 -0.47 23.51
N GLY A 275 -20.89 -1.69 23.91
CA GLY A 275 -21.81 -2.67 24.52
C GLY A 275 -22.47 -3.64 23.53
N PHE A 276 -22.09 -3.64 22.25
CA PHE A 276 -22.71 -4.50 21.22
C PHE A 276 -22.15 -5.94 21.17
N GLY A 277 -21.23 -6.29 22.09
CA GLY A 277 -20.65 -7.64 22.22
C GLY A 277 -19.53 -7.96 21.24
N ALA A 278 -18.94 -9.16 21.36
CA ALA A 278 -17.76 -9.59 20.58
C ALA A 278 -18.06 -10.11 19.16
N LYS A 279 -19.31 -10.00 18.71
CA LYS A 279 -19.74 -10.55 17.42
C LYS A 279 -19.04 -9.88 16.23
N LEU A 280 -18.85 -8.55 16.31
CA LEU A 280 -18.13 -7.79 15.29
C LEU A 280 -16.66 -8.24 15.18
N LEU A 281 -15.99 -8.43 16.31
CA LEU A 281 -14.59 -8.90 16.35
C LEU A 281 -14.42 -10.25 15.64
N GLY A 282 -15.31 -11.21 15.89
CA GLY A 282 -15.28 -12.50 15.20
C GLY A 282 -15.45 -12.37 13.69
N MET A 283 -16.36 -11.52 13.24
CA MET A 283 -16.57 -11.26 11.80
C MET A 283 -15.37 -10.56 11.15
N GLN A 284 -14.76 -9.58 11.81
CA GLN A 284 -13.59 -8.86 11.31
C GLN A 284 -12.39 -9.79 11.18
N LEU A 285 -12.13 -10.63 12.18
CA LEU A 285 -11.00 -11.58 12.15
C LEU A 285 -11.21 -12.68 11.10
N LEU A 286 -12.43 -13.20 10.96
CA LEU A 286 -12.75 -14.18 9.92
C LEU A 286 -12.58 -13.56 8.53
N GLY A 287 -13.11 -12.35 8.35
CA GLY A 287 -13.02 -11.62 7.09
C GLY A 287 -11.57 -11.31 6.68
N LEU A 288 -10.81 -10.81 7.63
CA LEU A 288 -9.36 -10.63 7.50
C LEU A 288 -8.68 -11.93 7.07
N LEU A 289 -8.97 -13.07 7.71
CA LEU A 289 -8.36 -14.36 7.38
C LEU A 289 -8.70 -14.78 5.94
N ILE A 290 -9.96 -14.63 5.52
CA ILE A 290 -10.40 -14.96 4.16
C ILE A 290 -9.63 -14.10 3.15
N ILE A 291 -9.60 -12.77 3.34
CA ILE A 291 -8.88 -11.87 2.43
C ILE A 291 -7.38 -12.17 2.44
N PHE A 292 -6.80 -12.41 3.61
CA PHE A 292 -5.38 -12.69 3.78
C PHE A 292 -4.97 -13.96 3.01
N VAL A 293 -5.73 -15.06 3.14
CA VAL A 293 -5.48 -16.32 2.42
C VAL A 293 -5.75 -16.16 0.93
N TRP A 294 -6.84 -15.49 0.56
CA TRP A 294 -7.19 -15.26 -0.84
C TRP A 294 -6.09 -14.50 -1.58
N VAL A 295 -5.68 -13.35 -1.05
CA VAL A 295 -4.63 -12.52 -1.65
C VAL A 295 -3.30 -13.26 -1.67
N ALA A 296 -2.96 -13.98 -0.60
CA ALA A 296 -1.76 -14.82 -0.57
C ALA A 296 -1.74 -15.84 -1.72
N PHE A 297 -2.84 -16.56 -1.93
CA PHE A 297 -2.95 -17.58 -2.95
C PHE A 297 -2.74 -17.03 -4.36
N PHE A 298 -3.46 -15.97 -4.74
CA PHE A 298 -3.37 -15.40 -6.09
C PHE A 298 -2.04 -14.69 -6.36
N VAL A 299 -1.48 -14.00 -5.37
CA VAL A 299 -0.14 -13.41 -5.50
C VAL A 299 0.90 -14.51 -5.69
N LEU A 300 0.85 -15.58 -4.89
CA LEU A 300 1.79 -16.69 -5.01
C LEU A 300 1.75 -17.33 -6.40
N ILE A 301 0.55 -17.63 -6.92
CA ILE A 301 0.37 -18.19 -8.26
C ILE A 301 0.96 -17.27 -9.32
N THR A 302 0.62 -15.98 -9.27
CA THR A 302 1.10 -14.99 -10.24
C THR A 302 2.63 -14.92 -10.25
N LEU A 303 3.25 -14.88 -9.06
CA LEU A 303 4.70 -14.84 -8.94
C LEU A 303 5.39 -16.15 -9.36
N LEU A 304 4.75 -17.30 -9.15
CA LEU A 304 5.25 -18.59 -9.63
C LEU A 304 5.24 -18.67 -11.16
N ILE A 305 4.17 -18.21 -11.80
CA ILE A 305 4.07 -18.12 -13.26
C ILE A 305 5.17 -17.21 -13.80
N LEU A 306 5.32 -16.00 -13.25
CA LEU A 306 6.36 -15.06 -13.65
C LEU A 306 7.79 -15.58 -13.37
N LYS A 307 7.96 -16.40 -12.32
CA LYS A 307 9.23 -17.10 -12.05
C LYS A 307 9.52 -18.15 -13.12
N GLY A 308 8.51 -18.88 -13.58
CA GLY A 308 8.63 -19.83 -14.70
C GLY A 308 9.14 -19.16 -15.99
N PHE A 309 8.79 -17.90 -16.22
CA PHE A 309 9.29 -17.11 -17.35
C PHE A 309 10.67 -16.47 -17.12
N GLY A 310 11.30 -16.61 -15.95
CA GLY A 310 12.63 -16.06 -15.68
C GLY A 310 12.70 -14.51 -15.67
N VAL A 311 11.58 -13.83 -15.46
CA VAL A 311 11.46 -12.37 -15.52
C VAL A 311 11.74 -11.69 -14.16
N LEU A 312 11.61 -12.45 -13.07
CA LEU A 312 11.39 -11.90 -11.74
C LEU A 312 12.63 -11.22 -11.10
N ARG A 313 13.86 -11.59 -11.53
CA ARG A 313 15.13 -10.96 -11.08
C ARG A 313 15.96 -10.49 -12.27
N ILE A 314 16.67 -9.39 -12.08
CA ILE A 314 17.78 -8.96 -12.93
C ILE A 314 19.02 -9.83 -12.69
N ASP A 315 19.94 -9.84 -13.65
CA ASP A 315 21.26 -10.46 -13.55
C ASP A 315 22.11 -9.92 -12.37
N ALA A 316 23.05 -10.74 -11.92
CA ALA A 316 24.02 -10.45 -10.87
C ALA A 316 24.83 -9.17 -11.11
N GLU A 317 25.35 -9.02 -12.32
CA GLU A 317 26.27 -7.94 -12.67
C GLU A 317 25.54 -6.61 -12.66
N THR A 318 24.40 -6.56 -13.32
CA THR A 318 23.51 -5.38 -13.35
C THR A 318 22.98 -5.01 -11.96
N GLU A 319 22.67 -6.00 -11.09
CA GLU A 319 22.26 -5.74 -9.70
C GLU A 319 23.38 -5.08 -8.88
N ASN A 320 24.64 -5.49 -9.08
CA ASN A 320 25.79 -4.95 -8.37
C ASN A 320 26.18 -3.54 -8.84
N VAL A 321 26.08 -3.28 -10.15
CA VAL A 321 26.36 -1.96 -10.74
C VAL A 321 25.25 -0.95 -10.41
N GLY A 322 24.02 -1.43 -10.25
CA GLY A 322 22.83 -0.63 -10.05
C GLY A 322 22.09 -0.37 -11.38
N ILE A 323 20.76 -0.45 -11.32
CA ILE A 323 19.88 -0.37 -12.49
C ILE A 323 20.04 0.95 -13.24
N ASP A 324 20.17 2.06 -12.52
CA ASP A 324 20.31 3.39 -13.11
C ASP A 324 21.63 3.53 -13.88
N LYS A 325 22.74 3.00 -13.33
CA LYS A 325 24.04 3.00 -14.02
C LYS A 325 24.05 2.08 -15.24
N ALA A 326 23.38 0.93 -15.14
CA ALA A 326 23.34 -0.05 -16.22
C ALA A 326 22.44 0.36 -17.40
N HIS A 327 21.32 1.03 -17.15
CA HIS A 327 20.33 1.37 -18.18
C HIS A 327 20.23 2.87 -18.50
N CYS A 328 20.56 3.75 -17.55
CA CYS A 328 20.35 5.20 -17.64
C CYS A 328 21.66 6.00 -17.68
N LEU A 329 22.82 5.34 -17.81
CA LEU A 329 24.16 5.94 -17.94
C LEU A 329 24.61 6.85 -16.78
N GLY A 330 23.86 6.88 -15.66
CA GLY A 330 24.16 7.72 -14.50
C GLY A 330 23.12 7.56 -13.39
N GLU A 331 23.42 8.06 -12.19
CA GLU A 331 22.44 8.07 -11.09
C GLU A 331 21.38 9.16 -11.34
N ALA A 332 20.12 8.87 -11.01
CA ALA A 332 19.03 9.81 -11.22
C ALA A 332 19.23 11.15 -10.49
N ILE A 333 19.93 11.13 -9.36
CA ILE A 333 20.28 12.31 -8.56
C ILE A 333 21.66 12.08 -7.94
N VAL A 334 22.57 13.03 -8.17
CA VAL A 334 23.88 13.07 -7.50
C VAL A 334 23.84 14.18 -6.45
N PHE A 335 24.07 13.85 -5.18
CA PHE A 335 24.12 14.87 -4.13
C PHE A 335 25.47 15.58 -4.19
N ALA A 336 25.47 16.93 -4.13
CA ALA A 336 26.68 17.75 -4.25
C ALA A 336 27.78 17.43 -3.20
N ASN A 337 27.43 16.76 -2.09
CA ASN A 337 28.37 16.33 -1.06
C ASN A 337 29.03 14.97 -1.35
N GLN A 338 28.64 14.28 -2.43
CA GLN A 338 29.42 13.21 -3.04
C GLN A 338 30.36 13.83 -4.08
N VAL A 339 31.25 14.72 -3.64
CA VAL A 339 32.48 14.95 -4.39
C VAL A 339 33.20 13.62 -4.39
N ASP A 340 33.54 13.12 -5.58
CA ASP A 340 34.18 11.83 -5.85
C ASP A 340 35.06 11.36 -4.69
N GLU A 341 34.49 10.54 -3.81
CA GLU A 341 35.31 9.73 -2.90
C GLU A 341 35.97 8.72 -3.83
N ALA A 342 37.26 8.95 -4.11
CA ALA A 342 38.06 8.09 -4.96
C ALA A 342 37.77 6.63 -4.57
N PRO A 343 37.48 5.74 -5.53
CA PRO A 343 37.05 4.39 -5.21
C PRO A 343 38.07 3.77 -4.26
N LEU A 344 37.60 3.23 -3.13
CA LEU A 344 38.44 2.62 -2.08
C LEU A 344 39.36 1.51 -2.62
N ILE A 345 39.16 1.09 -3.88
CA ILE A 345 40.05 0.25 -4.67
C ILE A 345 40.07 0.82 -6.11
N PRO A 346 41.23 1.17 -6.68
CA PRO A 346 41.35 1.52 -8.10
C PRO A 346 40.76 0.40 -8.97
N GLN A 347 39.95 0.71 -9.99
CA GLN A 347 39.32 -0.32 -10.84
C GLN A 347 40.33 -1.30 -11.48
N THR A 348 41.60 -0.91 -11.58
CA THR A 348 42.72 -1.75 -12.00
C THR A 348 43.04 -2.92 -11.06
N GLU A 349 42.69 -2.84 -9.77
CA GLU A 349 42.86 -3.94 -8.79
C GLU A 349 41.67 -4.91 -8.74
N LEU A 350 40.44 -4.45 -9.03
CA LEU A 350 39.27 -5.33 -9.16
C LEU A 350 39.40 -6.29 -10.36
N VAL A 351 40.02 -5.85 -11.44
CA VAL A 351 40.38 -6.71 -12.59
C VAL A 351 41.46 -7.72 -12.20
N LYS A 352 42.41 -7.37 -11.33
CA LYS A 352 43.42 -8.30 -10.81
C LYS A 352 42.83 -9.32 -9.82
N LEU A 353 41.88 -8.92 -8.98
CA LEU A 353 41.16 -9.82 -8.06
C LEU A 353 40.21 -10.77 -8.79
N GLY A 354 39.48 -10.28 -9.80
CA GLY A 354 38.69 -11.12 -10.71
C GLY A 354 39.56 -12.11 -11.49
N ASN A 355 40.69 -11.68 -12.03
CA ASN A 355 41.56 -12.55 -12.84
C ASN A 355 42.43 -13.52 -12.01
N SER A 356 42.78 -13.18 -10.76
CA SER A 356 43.52 -14.08 -9.85
C SER A 356 42.65 -15.20 -9.27
N GLN A 357 41.36 -14.97 -9.08
CA GLN A 357 40.40 -15.99 -8.63
C GLN A 357 39.92 -16.90 -9.77
N ILE A 358 40.02 -16.45 -11.03
CA ILE A 358 39.72 -17.27 -12.21
C ILE A 358 40.97 -18.09 -12.66
N GLY A 359 42.18 -17.70 -12.25
CA GLY A 359 43.44 -18.31 -12.68
C GLY A 359 43.99 -19.49 -11.87
N SER A 360 43.34 -19.96 -10.79
CA SER A 360 43.90 -21.01 -9.92
C SER A 360 42.98 -22.22 -9.62
N GLY A 361 41.86 -22.35 -10.33
CA GLY A 361 40.85 -23.39 -10.08
C GLY A 361 40.61 -24.39 -11.21
N PHE A 362 41.60 -24.74 -12.02
CA PHE A 362 41.48 -25.87 -12.95
C PHE A 362 42.74 -26.73 -12.90
N ARG A 363 42.74 -27.76 -12.02
CA ARG A 363 43.65 -28.90 -12.13
C ARG A 363 42.87 -30.06 -12.76
N PRO A 364 43.26 -30.55 -13.95
CA PRO A 364 42.70 -31.76 -14.51
C PRO A 364 43.38 -32.99 -13.88
N GLY A 365 42.57 -33.96 -13.43
CA GLY A 365 42.91 -35.38 -13.50
C GLY A 365 43.35 -36.11 -12.21
N PHE A 366 42.72 -37.29 -12.04
CA PHE A 366 43.16 -38.52 -11.35
C PHE A 366 43.40 -38.41 -9.83
N ARG A 367 42.74 -39.21 -8.99
CA ARG A 367 42.59 -40.67 -9.04
C ARG A 367 41.42 -41.12 -8.15
#